data_AF-A0A3M1G0Z1-F1
#
_entry.id   AF-A0A3M1G0Z1-F1
#
_cell.length_a   1.000
_cell.length_b   1.000
_cell.length_c   1.000
_cell.angle_alpha   90.00
_cell.angle_beta   90.00
_cell.angle_gamma   90.00
#
_symmetry.space_group_name_H-M   'P 1'
#
loop_
_entity.id
_entity.type
_entity.pdbx_description
1 polymer ?
#
loop_
_entity_poly.entity_id
_entity_poly.type
_entity_poly.pdbx_seq_one_letter_code
_entity_poly.pdbx_strand_id
1 'polypeptide(L)' 'MSEITSGETPKIKLATVWLDGCSGCHMSFLDMDERLLELAEHVELVYSPLVDIK' A
#
# COMPACT_ATOMS: atom_id res chain seq x y z
N MET A 1 -3.15 9.67 21.19
CA MET A 1 -4.14 9.16 20.22
C MET A 1 -3.40 8.98 18.92
N SER A 2 -3.10 7.78 18.42
CA SER A 2 -3.48 6.44 18.83
C SER A 2 -2.30 5.48 18.60
N GLU A 3 -2.09 4.60 19.57
CA GLU A 3 -1.66 3.20 19.39
C GLU A 3 -0.37 2.90 18.63
N ILE A 4 0.69 2.76 19.43
CA ILE A 4 1.89 1.99 19.11
C ILE A 4 1.50 0.50 19.25
N THR A 5 1.24 -0.21 18.17
CA THR A 5 1.03 -1.66 18.21
C THR A 5 2.38 -2.36 18.37
N SER A 6 2.68 -2.74 19.61
CA SER A 6 3.41 -3.95 20.04
C SER A 6 4.41 -4.59 19.06
N GLY A 7 5.70 -4.22 19.16
CA GLY A 7 6.80 -5.17 19.00
C GLY A 7 7.10 -5.77 17.61
N GLU A 8 6.76 -5.11 16.50
CA GLU A 8 7.07 -5.58 15.14
C GLU A 8 8.21 -4.78 14.48
N THR A 9 8.99 -5.46 13.64
CA THR A 9 9.93 -4.84 12.69
C THR A 9 9.20 -3.72 11.94
N PRO A 10 9.78 -2.50 11.79
CA PRO A 10 9.08 -1.41 11.12
C PRO A 10 8.65 -1.82 9.71
N LYS A 11 7.37 -1.66 9.41
CA LYS A 11 6.79 -1.96 8.09
C LYS A 11 7.48 -1.13 7.01
N ILE A 12 7.60 -1.69 5.82
CA ILE A 12 8.19 -1.00 4.68
C ILE A 12 7.21 0.08 4.21
N LYS A 13 7.65 1.33 4.18
CA LYS A 13 6.86 2.43 3.64
C LYS A 13 6.81 2.35 2.12
N LEU A 14 5.62 2.20 1.55
CA LEU A 14 5.38 2.05 0.13
C LEU A 14 4.53 3.21 -0.39
N ALA A 15 4.97 3.86 -1.46
CA ALA A 15 4.18 4.83 -2.20
C ALA A 15 4.08 4.39 -3.66
N THR A 16 2.91 4.52 -4.25
CA THR A 16 2.70 4.32 -5.68
C THR A 16 2.26 5.64 -6.31
N VAL A 17 2.60 5.86 -7.58
CA VAL A 17 2.25 7.11 -8.29
C VAL A 17 1.89 6.80 -9.74
N TRP A 18 0.97 7.59 -10.28
CA TRP A 18 0.75 7.67 -11.73
C TRP A 18 1.55 8.84 -12.25
N LEU A 19 2.43 8.55 -13.19
CA LEU A 19 3.06 9.58 -14.01
C LEU A 19 2.14 9.81 -15.21
N ASP A 20 2.63 9.62 -16.43
CA ASP A 20 1.82 9.66 -17.66
C ASP A 20 1.49 8.24 -18.15
N GLY A 21 0.82 7.46 -17.30
CA GLY A 21 0.50 6.06 -17.55
C GLY A 21 -1.01 5.79 -17.56
N CYS A 22 -1.44 4.75 -18.28
CA CYS A 22 -2.86 4.38 -18.41
C CYS A 22 -3.47 3.72 -17.16
N SER A 23 -2.84 3.81 -15.99
CA SER A 23 -3.18 3.10 -14.74
C SER A 23 -3.07 1.56 -14.75
N GLY A 24 -2.77 0.94 -15.90
CA GLY A 24 -2.72 -0.53 -16.04
C GLY A 24 -1.78 -1.24 -15.05
N CYS A 25 -0.65 -0.62 -14.69
CA CYS A 25 0.26 -1.18 -13.70
C CYS A 25 -0.34 -1.22 -12.29
N HIS A 26 -1.24 -0.29 -11.95
CA HIS A 26 -1.92 -0.27 -10.66
C HIS A 26 -3.13 -1.19 -10.66
N MET A 27 -3.85 -1.29 -11.78
CA MET A 27 -4.92 -2.30 -11.91
C MET A 27 -4.34 -3.70 -11.80
N SER A 28 -3.23 -3.99 -12.49
CA SER A 28 -2.51 -5.27 -12.36
C SER A 28 -1.98 -5.51 -10.94
N PHE A 29 -1.67 -4.46 -10.17
CA PHE A 29 -1.33 -4.60 -8.75
C PHE A 29 -2.56 -4.94 -7.91
N LEU A 30 -3.72 -4.34 -8.19
CA LEU A 30 -4.99 -4.66 -7.52
C LEU A 30 -5.49 -6.07 -7.84
N ASP A 31 -5.23 -6.57 -9.04
CA ASP A 31 -5.57 -7.95 -9.48
C ASP A 31 -4.77 -9.04 -8.72
N MET A 32 -3.97 -8.67 -7.71
CA MET A 32 -3.37 -9.62 -6.77
C MET A 32 -4.37 -10.13 -5.72
N ASP A 33 -5.56 -9.53 -5.64
CA ASP A 33 -6.68 -9.94 -4.79
C ASP A 33 -6.26 -10.17 -3.32
N GLU A 34 -6.45 -11.39 -2.79
CA GLU A 34 -6.17 -11.77 -1.40
C GLU A 34 -4.70 -11.60 -0.99
N ARG A 35 -3.76 -11.67 -1.96
CA ARG A 35 -2.32 -11.51 -1.70
C ARG A 35 -1.97 -10.09 -1.27
N LEU A 36 -2.85 -9.12 -1.51
CA LEU A 36 -2.69 -7.76 -0.99
C LEU A 36 -2.82 -7.71 0.53
N LEU A 37 -3.60 -8.62 1.13
CA LEU A 37 -3.74 -8.71 2.59
C LEU A 37 -2.44 -9.17 3.23
N GLU A 38 -1.81 -10.21 2.67
CA GLU A 38 -0.47 -10.65 3.09
C GLU A 38 0.57 -9.53 2.92
N LEU A 39 0.50 -8.78 1.82
CA LEU A 39 1.39 -7.64 1.58
C LEU A 39 1.19 -6.54 2.63
N ALA A 40 -0.05 -6.27 3.05
CA ALA A 40 -0.39 -5.25 4.05
C ALA A 40 0.13 -5.58 5.46
N GLU A 41 0.44 -6.84 5.75
CA GLU A 41 1.16 -7.22 6.98
C GLU A 41 2.60 -6.68 6.97
N HIS A 42 3.22 -6.57 5.79
CA HIS A 42 4.63 -6.22 5.64
C HIS A 42 4.87 -4.74 5.27
N VAL A 43 3.88 -4.08 4.65
CA VAL A 43 4.04 -2.72 4.12
C VAL A 43 3.04 -1.74 4.72
N GLU A 44 3.49 -0.50 4.88
CA GLU A 44 2.65 0.66 5.17
C GLU A 44 2.51 1.46 3.88
N LEU A 45 1.33 1.43 3.25
CA LEU A 45 1.06 2.26 2.08
C LEU A 45 0.90 3.71 2.57
N VAL A 46 1.76 4.62 2.11
CA VAL A 46 1.77 6.03 2.56
C VAL A 46 1.14 6.98 1.54
N TYR A 47 1.05 6.55 0.28
CA TYR A 47 0.40 7.29 -0.80
C TYR A 47 0.10 6.36 -1.97
N SER A 48 -1.07 6.50 -2.58
CA SER A 48 -1.44 5.83 -3.84
C SER A 48 -2.44 6.68 -4.61
N PRO A 49 -2.41 6.70 -5.96
CA PRO A 49 -3.42 7.40 -6.76
C PRO A 49 -4.84 6.85 -6.57
N LEU A 50 -4.94 5.63 -6.05
CA LEU A 50 -6.21 4.94 -5.79
C LEU A 50 -6.72 5.15 -4.36
N VAL A 51 -5.86 5.57 -3.44
CA VAL A 51 -6.20 5.74 -2.03
C VAL A 51 -5.59 7.04 -1.53
N ASP A 52 -6.43 8.05 -1.31
CA ASP A 52 -6.05 9.26 -0.60
C ASP A 52 -6.06 8.95 0.91
N ILE A 53 -4.88 8.78 1.48
CA ILE A 53 -4.72 8.49 2.91
C ILE A 53 -4.67 9.85 3.61
N LYS A 54 -5.77 10.21 4.28
CA LYS A 54 -5.92 11.44 5.06
C LYS A 54 -5.64 11.24 6.54
#